data_AF-A0A078GDB1-F1
#
_entry.id   AF-A0A078GDB1-F1
#
_cell.length_a   1.000
_cell.length_b   1.000
_cell.length_c   1.000
_cell.angle_alpha   90.00
_cell.angle_beta   90.00
_cell.angle_gamma   90.00
#
_symmetry.space_group_name_H-M   'P 1'
#
loop_
_entity.id
_entity.type
_entity.pdbx_description
1 polymer ?
#
loop_
_entity_poly.entity_id
_entity_poly.type
_entity_poly.pdbx_seq_one_letter_code
_entity_poly.pdbx_strand_id
1 'polypeptide(L)'
;MALTKISSVFLICLFGFYSQTAKSQFCGCSPIRCCSQHGYCGITDQHCGSGCQSGPCRTSREPVDEIVTQKFFDGIINQSRNGCAGKRFYTRESFLSAANTTLNFNSIVTRLEIAAMFAHFSHETEHFCYIEEVNGTSRDYCDESNRQYPCVPGKGYYGRGPIQLSWNSMYGECGDTLKLPLLSQPELVGSNSTVSFRTGLRFWMKSLRPVLKEGFGATIRAINGRECDGGNSGAVSARTGFYRDYCRQLGVDPGANIAC
;
A
#
# COMPACT_ATOMS: atom_id res chain seq x y z
N MET A 1 23.34 -34.12 80.15
CA MET A 1 24.24 -35.15 79.61
C MET A 1 23.51 -35.90 78.53
N ALA A 2 24.04 -36.32 77.39
CA ALA A 2 25.23 -35.97 76.61
C ALA A 2 24.98 -36.61 75.23
N LEU A 3 25.52 -36.00 74.18
CA LEU A 3 25.42 -36.38 72.76
C LEU A 3 25.80 -37.85 72.47
N THR A 4 25.26 -38.38 71.36
CA THR A 4 25.99 -39.03 70.23
C THR A 4 24.97 -39.28 69.08
N LYS A 5 24.99 -38.58 67.91
CA LYS A 5 25.79 -38.79 66.67
C LYS A 5 25.69 -40.26 66.15
N ILE A 6 25.23 -40.63 64.94
CA ILE A 6 25.43 -40.17 63.55
C ILE A 6 24.43 -40.95 62.66
N SER A 7 23.87 -40.37 61.57
CA SER A 7 24.02 -40.92 60.20
C SER A 7 23.30 -40.10 59.13
N SER A 8 24.06 -39.73 58.11
CA SER A 8 23.66 -38.98 56.92
C SER A 8 22.99 -39.89 55.89
N VAL A 9 21.83 -39.50 55.34
CA VAL A 9 21.41 -39.94 53.99
C VAL A 9 20.72 -38.78 53.26
N PHE A 10 21.30 -38.48 52.10
CA PHE A 10 20.86 -37.60 51.03
C PHE A 10 19.41 -37.83 50.56
N LEU A 11 18.65 -36.76 50.34
CA LEU A 11 17.65 -36.73 49.25
C LEU A 11 17.49 -35.29 48.72
N ILE A 12 18.45 -34.86 47.90
CA ILE A 12 18.30 -33.66 47.07
C ILE A 12 17.42 -34.08 45.88
N CYS A 13 16.15 -33.67 45.91
CA CYS A 13 15.25 -33.77 44.77
C CYS A 13 15.73 -32.83 43.66
N LEU A 14 16.55 -33.37 42.75
CA LEU A 14 16.82 -32.79 41.43
C LEU A 14 15.52 -32.83 40.60
N PHE A 15 14.71 -31.77 40.70
CA PHE A 15 13.86 -31.38 39.58
C PHE A 15 14.79 -30.86 38.48
N GLY A 16 15.27 -31.79 37.66
CA GLY A 16 15.94 -31.47 36.41
C GLY A 16 14.94 -30.74 35.52
N PHE A 17 15.06 -29.41 35.47
CA PHE A 17 14.49 -28.63 34.38
C PHE A 17 15.13 -29.12 33.09
N TYR A 18 14.41 -30.00 32.38
CA TYR A 18 14.64 -30.26 30.96
C TYR A 18 14.37 -28.95 30.20
N SER A 19 15.36 -28.06 30.19
CA SER A 19 15.38 -26.99 29.21
C SER A 19 15.80 -27.65 27.91
N GLN A 20 14.82 -28.00 27.06
CA GLN A 20 15.11 -28.21 25.66
C GLN A 20 15.76 -26.93 25.16
N THR A 21 17.07 -26.97 24.92
CA THR A 21 17.75 -25.95 24.13
C THR A 21 17.13 -26.03 22.74
N ALA A 22 16.13 -25.20 22.50
CA ALA A 22 15.60 -24.98 21.17
C ALA A 22 16.80 -24.54 20.32
N LYS A 23 17.22 -25.42 19.41
CA LYS A 23 18.31 -25.11 18.49
C LYS A 23 17.81 -24.00 17.58
N SER A 24 18.42 -22.81 17.66
CA SER A 24 18.16 -21.76 16.68
C SER A 24 18.50 -22.29 15.28
N GLN A 25 17.55 -22.19 14.36
CA GLN A 25 17.79 -22.47 12.96
C GLN A 25 18.42 -21.22 12.34
N PHE A 26 19.74 -21.21 12.18
CA PHE A 26 20.43 -20.17 11.40
C PHE A 26 19.64 -19.88 10.11
N CYS A 27 19.24 -18.61 9.92
CA CYS A 27 18.14 -18.10 9.08
C CYS A 27 18.06 -18.58 7.61
N GLY A 28 17.82 -19.86 7.37
CA GLY A 28 17.57 -20.48 6.06
C GLY A 28 16.08 -20.59 5.73
N CYS A 29 15.31 -19.53 6.00
CA CYS A 29 13.87 -19.56 5.86
C CYS A 29 13.42 -19.58 4.39
N SER A 30 12.28 -20.23 4.13
CA SER A 30 11.56 -20.04 2.87
C SER A 30 11.29 -18.55 2.63
N PRO A 31 11.28 -18.07 1.37
CA PRO A 31 11.10 -16.65 1.04
C PRO A 31 9.86 -15.98 1.66
N ILE A 32 8.80 -16.75 1.94
CA ILE A 32 7.55 -16.25 2.52
C ILE A 32 7.53 -16.24 4.06
N ARG A 33 8.62 -16.64 4.73
CA ARG A 33 8.71 -16.73 6.19
C ARG A 33 9.78 -15.79 6.75
N CYS A 34 9.45 -15.14 7.85
CA CYS A 34 10.37 -14.28 8.60
C CYS A 34 11.32 -15.11 9.43
N CYS A 35 12.57 -14.68 9.51
CA CYS A 35 13.51 -15.15 10.51
C CYS A 35 13.41 -14.26 11.76
N SER A 36 12.98 -14.82 12.87
CA SER A 36 12.91 -14.11 14.16
C SER A 36 14.27 -13.65 14.64
N GLN A 37 14.28 -12.75 15.63
CA GLN A 37 15.50 -12.31 16.33
C GLN A 37 16.29 -13.46 16.97
N HIS A 38 15.68 -14.63 17.12
CA HIS A 38 16.29 -15.83 17.69
C HIS A 38 16.64 -16.89 16.64
N GLY A 39 16.54 -16.58 15.34
CA GLY A 39 16.85 -17.55 14.29
C GLY A 39 15.76 -18.61 14.13
N TYR A 40 14.49 -18.21 14.06
CA TYR A 40 13.39 -19.16 13.78
C TYR A 40 12.53 -18.67 12.64
N CYS A 41 12.07 -19.59 11.80
CA CYS A 41 11.25 -19.27 10.64
C CYS A 41 9.75 -19.29 11.00
N GLY A 42 9.05 -18.18 10.79
CA GLY A 42 7.62 -18.11 11.02
C GLY A 42 6.96 -16.90 10.37
N ILE A 43 5.64 -16.81 10.51
CA ILE A 43 4.83 -15.75 9.89
C ILE A 43 4.07 -14.89 10.93
N THR A 44 4.27 -15.17 12.21
CA THR A 44 3.63 -14.45 13.32
C THR A 44 4.43 -13.21 13.72
N ASP A 45 3.85 -12.31 14.51
CA ASP A 45 4.56 -11.13 15.05
C ASP A 45 5.81 -11.49 15.85
N GLN A 46 5.88 -12.65 16.49
CA GLN A 46 7.09 -13.09 17.18
C GLN A 46 8.27 -13.38 16.23
N HIS A 47 7.96 -13.70 14.97
CA HIS A 47 8.96 -14.01 13.95
C HIS A 47 9.23 -12.81 13.05
N CYS A 48 8.17 -12.13 12.66
CA CYS A 48 8.23 -11.00 11.74
C CYS A 48 8.39 -9.66 12.46
N GLY A 49 8.06 -9.57 13.75
CA GLY A 49 8.12 -8.32 14.50
C GLY A 49 9.54 -7.92 14.88
N SER A 50 9.67 -7.29 16.05
CA SER A 50 10.91 -6.67 16.50
C SER A 50 12.09 -7.65 16.48
N GLY A 51 13.21 -7.19 15.92
CA GLY A 51 14.45 -7.97 15.81
C GLY A 51 14.42 -9.06 14.73
N CYS A 52 13.38 -9.15 13.90
CA CYS A 52 13.38 -10.02 12.74
C CYS A 52 14.62 -9.78 11.86
N GLN A 53 15.35 -10.85 11.57
CA GLN A 53 16.67 -10.84 10.93
C GLN A 53 16.60 -10.90 9.40
N SER A 54 15.58 -11.56 8.84
CA SER A 54 15.40 -11.71 7.38
C SER A 54 13.96 -12.15 7.01
N GLY A 55 13.59 -12.10 5.73
CA GLY A 55 12.22 -12.37 5.28
C GLY A 55 11.29 -11.14 5.42
N PRO A 56 9.96 -11.31 5.41
CA PRO A 56 9.00 -10.19 5.45
C PRO A 56 8.85 -9.58 6.86
N CYS A 57 9.94 -9.07 7.43
CA CYS A 57 9.99 -8.42 8.74
C CYS A 57 9.08 -7.17 8.80
N ARG A 58 8.19 -7.11 9.80
CA ARG A 58 7.27 -6.03 10.14
C ARG A 58 7.94 -4.82 10.81
N THR A 59 9.17 -4.96 11.33
CA THR A 59 9.87 -3.87 12.05
C THR A 59 11.07 -3.25 11.32
N SER A 60 11.43 -3.70 10.12
CA SER A 60 12.19 -2.83 9.22
C SER A 60 11.20 -1.86 8.58
N ARG A 61 10.67 -0.93 9.39
CA ARG A 61 9.79 0.15 8.94
C ARG A 61 10.66 1.16 8.21
N GLU A 62 10.90 0.87 6.95
CA GLU A 62 11.59 1.78 6.04
C GLU A 62 10.69 3.02 5.86
N PRO A 63 11.20 4.23 6.13
CA PRO A 63 10.51 5.48 5.81
C PRO A 63 10.00 5.47 4.37
N VAL A 64 8.82 6.08 4.12
CA VAL A 64 8.22 6.05 2.78
C VAL A 64 9.13 6.67 1.70
N ASP A 65 9.99 7.60 2.07
CA ASP A 65 10.98 8.24 1.19
C ASP A 65 12.18 7.34 0.86
N GLU A 66 12.50 6.37 1.73
CA GLU A 66 13.47 5.31 1.47
C GLU A 66 12.87 4.21 0.57
N ILE A 67 11.57 3.89 0.72
CA ILE A 67 10.87 2.96 -0.19
C ILE A 67 10.71 3.60 -1.59
N VAL A 68 10.05 4.76 -1.65
CA VAL A 68 9.79 5.50 -2.89
C VAL A 68 11.00 6.38 -3.16
N THR A 69 12.09 5.77 -3.59
CA THR A 69 13.30 6.52 -4.01
C THR A 69 13.04 7.32 -5.29
N GLN A 70 13.88 8.31 -5.58
CA GLN A 70 13.83 9.02 -6.87
C GLN A 70 13.99 8.04 -8.03
N LYS A 71 14.91 7.07 -7.91
CA LYS A 71 15.13 6.03 -8.92
C LYS A 71 13.87 5.20 -9.19
N PHE A 72 13.14 4.80 -8.15
CA PHE A 72 11.89 4.05 -8.31
C PHE A 72 10.84 4.91 -9.01
N PHE A 73 10.63 6.15 -8.54
CA PHE A 73 9.66 7.06 -9.14
C PHE A 73 9.99 7.38 -10.61
N ASP A 74 11.26 7.66 -10.91
CA ASP A 74 11.77 7.88 -12.26
C ASP A 74 11.62 6.64 -13.15
N GLY A 75 11.80 5.45 -12.58
CA GLY A 75 11.58 4.17 -13.24
C GLY A 75 10.15 3.98 -13.76
N ILE A 76 9.17 4.69 -13.17
CA ILE A 76 7.78 4.68 -13.61
C ILE A 76 7.56 5.81 -14.62
N ILE A 77 7.81 7.06 -14.22
CA ILE A 77 7.42 8.24 -15.02
C ILE A 77 8.20 8.34 -16.34
N ASN A 78 9.39 7.74 -16.43
CA ASN A 78 10.15 7.71 -17.68
C ASN A 78 9.61 6.70 -18.71
N GLN A 79 8.70 5.81 -18.33
CA GLN A 79 7.98 4.94 -19.26
C GLN A 79 6.86 5.69 -20.00
N SER A 80 6.43 6.84 -19.48
CA SER A 80 5.44 7.69 -20.15
C SER A 80 5.98 8.30 -21.46
N ARG A 81 5.09 8.49 -22.42
CA ARG A 81 5.42 9.03 -23.74
C ARG A 81 6.06 10.43 -23.65
N ASN A 82 6.88 10.76 -24.64
CA ASN A 82 7.41 12.11 -24.77
C ASN A 82 6.27 13.13 -24.90
N GLY A 83 6.37 14.24 -24.17
CA GLY A 83 5.36 15.31 -24.21
C GLY A 83 4.16 15.12 -23.27
N CYS A 84 4.06 13.99 -22.55
CA CYS A 84 3.01 13.78 -21.55
C CYS A 84 2.98 14.92 -20.51
N ALA A 85 1.80 15.52 -20.32
CA ALA A 85 1.62 16.64 -19.38
C ALA A 85 1.95 16.23 -17.94
N GLY A 86 1.59 15.00 -17.56
CA GLY A 86 1.82 14.48 -16.22
C GLY A 86 3.29 14.40 -15.80
N LYS A 87 4.25 14.34 -16.76
CA LYS A 87 5.70 14.38 -16.46
C LYS A 87 6.15 15.66 -15.76
N ARG A 88 5.43 16.77 -15.94
CA ARG A 88 5.69 18.05 -15.27
C ARG A 88 4.82 18.29 -14.04
N PHE A 89 3.87 17.38 -13.79
CA PHE A 89 2.88 17.52 -12.74
C PHE A 89 3.19 16.57 -11.58
N TYR A 90 3.30 15.27 -11.84
CA TYR A 90 3.56 14.27 -10.80
C TYR A 90 5.04 14.27 -10.43
N THR A 91 5.34 14.56 -9.16
CA THR A 91 6.72 14.50 -8.65
C THR A 91 6.79 13.61 -7.42
N ARG A 92 7.97 13.04 -7.17
CA ARG A 92 8.22 12.30 -5.94
C ARG A 92 7.95 13.17 -4.70
N GLU A 93 8.36 14.43 -4.73
CA GLU A 93 8.21 15.38 -3.61
C GLU A 93 6.74 15.63 -3.27
N SER A 94 5.89 15.76 -4.30
CA SER A 94 4.45 15.93 -4.12
C SER A 94 3.80 14.67 -3.52
N PHE A 95 4.22 13.48 -3.96
CA PHE A 95 3.80 12.22 -3.35
C PHE A 95 4.23 12.14 -1.88
N LEU A 96 5.49 12.44 -1.56
CA LEU A 96 6.00 12.39 -0.19
C LEU A 96 5.33 13.42 0.72
N SER A 97 5.04 14.62 0.21
CA SER A 97 4.30 15.64 0.94
C SER A 97 2.88 15.18 1.27
N ALA A 98 2.22 14.51 0.34
CA ALA A 98 0.91 13.91 0.55
C ALA A 98 0.97 12.71 1.53
N ALA A 99 1.96 11.85 1.38
CA ALA A 99 2.19 10.67 2.23
C ALA A 99 2.44 11.06 3.70
N ASN A 100 3.25 12.09 3.93
CA ASN A 100 3.58 12.59 5.26
C ASN A 100 2.38 13.19 6.02
N THR A 101 1.36 13.65 5.30
CA THR A 101 0.13 14.20 5.90
C THR A 101 -1.01 13.18 5.97
N THR A 102 -0.80 11.96 5.47
CA THR A 102 -1.80 10.90 5.48
C THR A 102 -1.64 10.05 6.74
N LEU A 103 -2.62 10.16 7.65
CA LEU A 103 -2.63 9.44 8.92
C LEU A 103 -2.45 7.93 8.71
N ASN A 104 -1.55 7.33 9.49
CA ASN A 104 -1.20 5.91 9.42
C ASN A 104 -0.67 5.45 8.06
N PHE A 105 -0.31 6.34 7.13
CA PHE A 105 0.33 5.90 5.89
C PHE A 105 1.83 5.68 6.13
N ASN A 106 2.55 6.76 6.45
CA ASN A 106 4.01 6.73 6.58
C ASN A 106 4.53 5.77 7.67
N SER A 107 3.77 5.58 8.76
CA SER A 107 4.23 4.78 9.91
C SER A 107 4.12 3.26 9.73
N ILE A 108 3.35 2.78 8.75
CA ILE A 108 3.06 1.34 8.57
C ILE A 108 3.05 0.87 7.11
N VAL A 109 3.32 1.76 6.14
CA VAL A 109 3.36 1.37 4.72
C VAL A 109 4.49 0.39 4.46
N THR A 110 4.24 -0.57 3.59
CA THR A 110 5.23 -1.59 3.17
C THR A 110 5.61 -1.39 1.71
N ARG A 111 6.78 -1.93 1.31
CA ARG A 111 7.18 -2.00 -0.10
C ARG A 111 6.14 -2.68 -0.99
N LEU A 112 5.50 -3.74 -0.49
CA LEU A 112 4.43 -4.46 -1.20
C LEU A 112 3.23 -3.55 -1.46
N GLU A 113 2.84 -2.78 -0.44
CA GLU A 113 1.74 -1.83 -0.56
C GLU A 113 2.06 -0.67 -1.52
N ILE A 114 3.29 -0.14 -1.50
CA ILE A 114 3.74 0.85 -2.49
C ILE A 114 3.69 0.25 -3.90
N ALA A 115 4.17 -0.98 -4.10
CA ALA A 115 4.09 -1.64 -5.40
C ALA A 115 2.64 -1.74 -5.89
N ALA A 116 1.71 -2.16 -5.02
CA ALA A 116 0.29 -2.26 -5.35
C ALA A 116 -0.33 -0.89 -5.69
N MET A 117 -0.07 0.12 -4.87
CA MET A 117 -0.55 1.49 -5.07
C MET A 117 -0.08 2.08 -6.40
N PHE A 118 1.22 2.04 -6.65
CA PHE A 118 1.79 2.60 -7.87
C PHE A 118 1.39 1.80 -9.12
N ALA A 119 1.09 0.50 -8.99
CA ALA A 119 0.55 -0.30 -10.09
C ALA A 119 -0.83 0.17 -10.53
N HIS A 120 -1.72 0.46 -9.57
CA HIS A 120 -2.99 1.09 -9.88
C HIS A 120 -2.79 2.49 -10.47
N PHE A 121 -1.93 3.32 -9.86
CA PHE A 121 -1.69 4.66 -10.38
C PHE A 121 -1.17 4.66 -11.82
N SER A 122 -0.26 3.75 -12.14
CA SER A 122 0.30 3.63 -13.48
C SER A 122 -0.72 3.13 -14.49
N HIS A 123 -1.65 2.27 -14.08
CA HIS A 123 -2.77 1.86 -14.92
C HIS A 123 -3.74 3.00 -15.20
N GLU A 124 -4.18 3.72 -14.15
CA GLU A 124 -5.16 4.81 -14.28
C GLU A 124 -4.63 6.00 -15.09
N THR A 125 -3.32 6.22 -15.09
CA THR A 125 -2.71 7.43 -15.66
C THR A 125 -1.79 7.17 -16.86
N GLU A 126 -1.63 5.92 -17.29
CA GLU A 126 -0.62 5.49 -18.26
C GLU A 126 0.79 5.97 -17.84
N HIS A 127 1.29 5.43 -16.73
CA HIS A 127 2.60 5.79 -16.13
C HIS A 127 2.74 7.28 -15.80
N PHE A 128 1.72 7.88 -15.16
CA PHE A 128 1.67 9.31 -14.86
C PHE A 128 1.69 10.20 -16.11
N CYS A 129 1.20 9.73 -17.25
CA CYS A 129 1.04 10.57 -18.43
C CYS A 129 -0.15 11.53 -18.31
N TYR A 130 -1.30 10.99 -17.89
CA TYR A 130 -2.56 11.70 -17.81
C TYR A 130 -2.82 12.24 -16.39
N ILE A 131 -3.24 13.50 -16.34
CA ILE A 131 -3.70 14.16 -15.11
C ILE A 131 -5.22 14.09 -15.03
N GLU A 132 -5.88 14.32 -16.15
CA GLU A 132 -7.33 14.29 -16.31
C GLU A 132 -7.72 13.20 -17.31
N GLU A 133 -8.92 12.66 -17.14
CA GLU A 133 -9.55 11.73 -18.07
C GLU A 133 -9.55 12.30 -19.49
N VAL A 134 -9.21 11.47 -20.47
CA VAL A 134 -9.24 11.85 -21.89
C VAL A 134 -10.68 12.19 -22.28
N ASN A 135 -10.89 13.41 -22.78
CA ASN A 135 -12.22 13.98 -23.07
C ASN A 135 -13.14 14.08 -21.84
N GLY A 136 -12.60 14.14 -20.62
CA GLY A 136 -13.38 14.22 -19.39
C GLY A 136 -14.39 15.38 -19.39
N THR A 137 -14.05 16.53 -19.97
CA THR A 137 -14.96 17.69 -20.09
C THR A 137 -16.24 17.44 -20.89
N SER A 138 -16.32 16.33 -21.64
CA SER A 138 -17.54 15.91 -22.34
C SER A 138 -18.57 15.21 -21.44
N ARG A 139 -18.20 14.89 -20.19
CA ARG A 139 -19.04 14.21 -19.20
C ARG A 139 -18.88 14.88 -17.85
N ASP A 140 -19.98 15.22 -17.19
CA ASP A 140 -19.94 15.88 -15.89
C ASP A 140 -19.75 14.92 -14.72
N TYR A 141 -20.01 13.62 -14.89
CA TYR A 141 -19.97 12.60 -13.83
C TYR A 141 -20.74 13.06 -12.59
N CYS A 142 -21.91 13.63 -12.81
CA CYS A 142 -22.80 14.10 -11.77
C CYS A 142 -23.93 13.11 -11.55
N ASP A 143 -24.06 12.60 -10.32
CA ASP A 143 -25.31 11.98 -9.86
C ASP A 143 -26.18 13.07 -9.20
N GLU A 144 -27.15 13.58 -9.96
CA GLU A 144 -28.12 14.60 -9.52
C GLU A 144 -29.02 14.13 -8.37
N SER A 145 -29.12 12.81 -8.14
CA SER A 145 -29.89 12.27 -7.02
C SER A 145 -29.16 12.35 -5.68
N ASN A 146 -27.84 12.63 -5.70
CA ASN A 146 -27.02 12.68 -4.51
C ASN A 146 -27.21 13.99 -3.72
N ARG A 147 -28.06 13.92 -2.69
CA ARG A 147 -28.36 15.08 -1.82
C ARG A 147 -27.24 15.45 -0.85
N GLN A 148 -26.33 14.52 -0.53
CA GLN A 148 -25.22 14.79 0.38
C GLN A 148 -24.12 15.59 -0.31
N TYR A 149 -23.86 15.27 -1.58
CA TYR A 149 -22.85 15.90 -2.41
C TYR A 149 -23.49 16.42 -3.71
N PRO A 150 -24.33 17.46 -3.62
CA PRO A 150 -25.04 17.97 -4.78
C PRO A 150 -24.07 18.49 -5.83
N CYS A 151 -24.43 18.32 -7.09
CA CYS A 151 -23.61 18.81 -8.19
C CYS A 151 -23.60 20.34 -8.23
N VAL A 152 -22.40 20.91 -8.38
CA VAL A 152 -22.22 22.36 -8.44
C VAL A 152 -22.35 22.81 -9.90
N PRO A 153 -23.21 23.79 -10.21
CA PRO A 153 -23.38 24.27 -11.59
C PRO A 153 -22.04 24.66 -12.23
N GLY A 154 -21.83 24.18 -13.47
CA GLY A 154 -20.61 24.44 -14.24
C GLY A 154 -19.38 23.64 -13.80
N LYS A 155 -19.53 22.68 -12.89
CA LYS A 155 -18.44 21.79 -12.45
C LYS A 155 -18.61 20.38 -13.03
N GLY A 156 -17.48 19.76 -13.35
CA GLY A 156 -17.39 18.38 -13.83
C GLY A 156 -16.49 17.54 -12.94
N TYR A 157 -16.96 16.35 -12.61
CA TYR A 157 -16.36 15.37 -11.70
C TYR A 157 -15.78 14.16 -12.46
N TYR A 158 -15.30 14.39 -13.69
CA TYR A 158 -14.56 13.41 -14.48
C TYR A 158 -13.23 13.05 -13.82
N GLY A 159 -12.64 11.93 -14.26
CA GLY A 159 -11.41 11.37 -13.67
C GLY A 159 -10.28 12.38 -13.56
N ARG A 160 -9.73 12.55 -12.34
CA ARG A 160 -8.49 13.32 -12.12
C ARG A 160 -7.53 12.64 -11.15
N GLY A 161 -6.25 12.91 -11.36
CA GLY A 161 -5.18 12.49 -10.50
C GLY A 161 -4.81 11.02 -10.62
N PRO A 162 -4.01 10.50 -9.67
CA PRO A 162 -3.36 9.20 -9.80
C PRO A 162 -4.34 8.03 -9.72
N ILE A 163 -5.54 8.21 -9.16
CA ILE A 163 -6.57 7.18 -9.10
C ILE A 163 -7.77 7.47 -10.03
N GLN A 164 -7.65 8.51 -10.88
CA GLN A 164 -8.74 9.02 -11.70
C GLN A 164 -10.04 9.17 -10.88
N LEU A 165 -9.98 9.96 -9.80
CA LEU A 165 -11.13 10.20 -8.92
C LEU A 165 -12.29 10.74 -9.76
N SER A 166 -13.46 10.08 -9.67
CA SER A 166 -14.64 10.44 -10.44
C SER A 166 -15.90 10.45 -9.59
N TRP A 167 -16.93 11.16 -10.05
CA TRP A 167 -18.23 11.36 -9.41
C TRP A 167 -18.27 12.39 -8.28
N ASN A 168 -19.33 13.21 -8.27
CA ASN A 168 -19.61 14.22 -7.23
C ASN A 168 -19.51 13.67 -5.81
N SER A 169 -20.00 12.44 -5.58
CA SER A 169 -19.92 11.79 -4.28
C SER A 169 -18.48 11.58 -3.79
N MET A 170 -17.58 11.18 -4.68
CA MET A 170 -16.19 10.88 -4.32
C MET A 170 -15.39 12.17 -4.14
N TYR A 171 -15.62 13.17 -4.98
CA TYR A 171 -15.06 14.50 -4.81
C TYR A 171 -15.49 15.14 -3.50
N GLY A 172 -16.79 15.07 -3.18
CA GLY A 172 -17.34 15.58 -1.93
C GLY A 172 -16.73 14.90 -0.71
N GLU A 173 -16.70 13.57 -0.67
CA GLU A 173 -16.15 12.84 0.47
C GLU A 173 -14.63 13.05 0.65
N CYS A 174 -13.88 13.06 -0.44
CA CYS A 174 -12.46 13.40 -0.41
C CYS A 174 -12.25 14.83 0.10
N GLY A 175 -13.07 15.78 -0.37
CA GLY A 175 -13.02 17.18 0.07
C GLY A 175 -13.27 17.32 1.56
N ASP A 176 -14.32 16.70 2.08
CA ASP A 176 -14.67 16.70 3.51
C ASP A 176 -13.56 16.13 4.39
N THR A 177 -12.92 15.04 3.93
CA THR A 177 -11.85 14.39 4.67
C THR A 177 -10.56 15.22 4.65
N LEU A 178 -10.21 15.76 3.49
CA LEU A 178 -8.96 16.52 3.29
C LEU A 178 -9.08 17.99 3.71
N LYS A 179 -10.30 18.44 4.04
CA LYS A 179 -10.67 19.84 4.28
C LYS A 179 -10.33 20.73 3.10
N LEU A 180 -10.69 20.27 1.90
CA LEU A 180 -10.49 20.96 0.63
C LEU A 180 -11.84 21.12 -0.08
N PRO A 181 -12.05 22.22 -0.85
CA PRO A 181 -13.31 22.49 -1.51
C PRO A 181 -13.48 21.65 -2.79
N LEU A 182 -13.26 20.33 -2.74
CA LEU A 182 -13.20 19.50 -3.95
C LEU A 182 -14.55 19.31 -4.65
N LEU A 183 -15.68 19.49 -3.96
CA LEU A 183 -17.00 19.49 -4.60
C LEU A 183 -17.24 20.76 -5.43
N SER A 184 -16.82 21.93 -4.93
CA SER A 184 -16.99 23.22 -5.60
C SER A 184 -15.78 23.67 -6.43
N GLN A 185 -14.64 23.01 -6.27
CA GLN A 185 -13.39 23.23 -7.01
C GLN A 185 -12.70 21.90 -7.35
N PRO A 186 -13.37 21.00 -8.12
CA PRO A 186 -12.80 19.69 -8.49
C PRO A 186 -11.50 19.82 -9.30
N GLU A 187 -11.29 20.93 -10.00
CA GLU A 187 -10.08 21.27 -10.74
C GLU A 187 -8.80 21.31 -9.88
N LEU A 188 -8.91 21.44 -8.56
CA LEU A 188 -7.75 21.39 -7.66
C LEU A 188 -7.00 20.05 -7.76
N VAL A 189 -7.72 18.95 -8.03
CA VAL A 189 -7.12 17.62 -8.19
C VAL A 189 -6.25 17.54 -9.45
N GLY A 190 -6.59 18.30 -10.48
CA GLY A 190 -5.84 18.35 -11.75
C GLY A 190 -4.81 19.48 -11.86
N SER A 191 -4.82 20.44 -10.92
CA SER A 191 -3.93 21.62 -10.97
C SER A 191 -2.90 21.69 -9.83
N ASN A 192 -3.08 20.92 -8.75
CA ASN A 192 -2.13 20.83 -7.66
C ASN A 192 -1.71 19.37 -7.42
N SER A 193 -0.45 19.06 -7.71
CA SER A 193 0.09 17.69 -7.64
C SER A 193 0.00 17.07 -6.25
N THR A 194 0.27 17.84 -5.19
CA THR A 194 0.14 17.36 -3.81
C THR A 194 -1.33 17.08 -3.46
N VAL A 195 -2.27 17.92 -3.89
CA VAL A 195 -3.71 17.65 -3.72
C VAL A 195 -4.09 16.38 -4.49
N SER A 196 -3.58 16.22 -5.72
CA SER A 196 -3.78 15.02 -6.53
C SER A 196 -3.38 13.75 -5.79
N PHE A 197 -2.16 13.69 -5.26
CA PHE A 197 -1.70 12.55 -4.46
C PHE A 197 -2.48 12.39 -3.14
N ARG A 198 -2.88 13.48 -2.46
CA ARG A 198 -3.72 13.40 -1.25
C ARG A 198 -5.07 12.73 -1.56
N THR A 199 -5.67 12.99 -2.71
CA THR A 199 -6.91 12.30 -3.12
C THR A 199 -6.68 10.82 -3.41
N GLY A 200 -5.60 10.47 -4.12
CA GLY A 200 -5.23 9.07 -4.38
C GLY A 200 -4.95 8.28 -3.11
N LEU A 201 -4.20 8.87 -2.17
CA LEU A 201 -3.92 8.28 -0.86
C LEU A 201 -5.21 8.15 -0.02
N ARG A 202 -6.08 9.15 -0.03
CA ARG A 202 -7.38 9.08 0.65
C ARG A 202 -8.21 7.90 0.15
N PHE A 203 -8.34 7.76 -1.17
CA PHE A 203 -9.06 6.65 -1.78
C PHE A 203 -8.41 5.31 -1.42
N TRP A 204 -7.09 5.21 -1.54
CA TRP A 204 -6.34 4.01 -1.19
C TRP A 204 -6.58 3.57 0.25
N MET A 205 -6.40 4.48 1.20
CA MET A 205 -6.56 4.22 2.63
C MET A 205 -7.97 3.76 2.97
N LYS A 206 -8.98 4.29 2.28
CA LYS A 206 -10.39 3.97 2.51
C LYS A 206 -10.80 2.63 1.87
N SER A 207 -10.45 2.46 0.60
CA SER A 207 -11.09 1.48 -0.27
C SER A 207 -10.19 0.30 -0.62
N LEU A 208 -8.87 0.49 -0.65
CA LEU A 208 -7.92 -0.50 -1.18
C LEU A 208 -7.06 -1.14 -0.08
N ARG A 209 -6.52 -0.35 0.87
CA ARG A 209 -5.74 -0.86 2.00
C ARG A 209 -6.49 -1.92 2.82
N PRO A 210 -7.79 -1.76 3.15
CA PRO A 210 -8.51 -2.77 3.95
C PRO A 210 -8.60 -4.15 3.28
N VAL A 211 -8.57 -4.18 1.95
CA VAL A 211 -8.67 -5.41 1.14
C VAL A 211 -7.31 -5.91 0.61
N LEU A 212 -6.22 -5.25 0.95
CA LEU A 212 -4.88 -5.61 0.47
C LEU A 212 -4.43 -6.97 1.02
N LYS A 213 -4.88 -7.34 2.21
CA LYS A 213 -4.54 -8.62 2.87
C LYS A 213 -5.11 -9.84 2.13
N GLU A 214 -6.15 -9.66 1.32
CA GLU A 214 -6.74 -10.68 0.46
C GLU A 214 -5.95 -10.88 -0.86
N GLY A 215 -5.05 -9.94 -1.20
CA GLY A 215 -4.19 -9.97 -2.38
C GLY A 215 -4.46 -8.81 -3.35
N PHE A 216 -3.55 -8.60 -4.31
CA PHE A 216 -3.67 -7.51 -5.29
C PHE A 216 -4.92 -7.64 -6.19
N GLY A 217 -5.41 -8.85 -6.45
CA GLY A 217 -6.66 -9.05 -7.18
C GLY A 217 -7.88 -8.46 -6.45
N ALA A 218 -7.87 -8.46 -5.11
CA ALA A 218 -8.94 -7.85 -4.33
C ALA A 218 -8.92 -6.31 -4.44
N THR A 219 -7.74 -5.69 -4.59
CA THR A 219 -7.63 -4.24 -4.83
C THR A 219 -8.07 -3.86 -6.24
N ILE A 220 -7.85 -4.71 -7.25
CA ILE A 220 -8.45 -4.56 -8.59
C ILE A 220 -9.98 -4.63 -8.51
N ARG A 221 -10.52 -5.59 -7.77
CA ARG A 221 -11.97 -5.69 -7.60
C ARG A 221 -12.57 -4.48 -6.89
N ALA A 222 -11.87 -3.94 -5.89
CA ALA A 222 -12.30 -2.77 -5.14
C ALA A 222 -12.20 -1.46 -5.93
N ILE A 223 -11.23 -1.32 -6.84
CA ILE A 223 -11.13 -0.14 -7.70
C ILE A 223 -12.16 -0.19 -8.84
N ASN A 224 -12.27 -1.33 -9.52
CA ASN A 224 -13.20 -1.51 -10.63
C ASN A 224 -13.56 -2.99 -10.81
N GLY A 225 -14.52 -3.47 -10.02
CA GLY A 225 -14.96 -4.86 -10.05
C GLY A 225 -15.50 -5.35 -11.39
N ARG A 226 -15.82 -4.44 -12.33
CA ARG A 226 -16.24 -4.80 -13.70
C ARG A 226 -15.09 -5.35 -14.55
N GLU A 227 -13.84 -5.16 -14.15
CA GLU A 227 -12.69 -5.73 -14.85
C GLU A 227 -12.48 -7.22 -14.51
N CYS A 228 -12.93 -7.63 -13.33
CA CYS A 228 -12.75 -8.99 -12.81
C CYS A 228 -13.71 -10.00 -13.46
N ASP A 229 -13.49 -11.28 -13.17
CA ASP A 229 -14.33 -12.42 -13.59
C ASP A 229 -14.51 -12.51 -15.11
N GLY A 230 -13.47 -12.09 -15.85
CA GLY A 230 -13.47 -12.07 -17.31
C GLY A 230 -14.07 -10.80 -17.94
N GLY A 231 -14.47 -9.80 -17.15
CA GLY A 231 -15.06 -8.56 -17.67
C GLY A 231 -14.10 -7.70 -18.49
N ASN A 232 -12.86 -7.54 -18.03
CA ASN A 232 -11.78 -6.92 -18.81
C ASN A 232 -10.42 -7.50 -18.45
N SER A 233 -10.14 -8.71 -18.97
CA SER A 233 -8.87 -9.40 -18.72
C SER A 233 -7.64 -8.62 -19.18
N GLY A 234 -7.77 -7.73 -20.16
CA GLY A 234 -6.69 -6.86 -20.61
C GLY A 234 -6.28 -5.84 -19.54
N ALA A 235 -7.26 -5.19 -18.90
CA ALA A 235 -7.01 -4.24 -17.82
C ALA A 235 -6.41 -4.93 -16.59
N VAL A 236 -6.96 -6.09 -16.17
CA VAL A 236 -6.38 -6.90 -15.09
C VAL A 236 -4.94 -7.30 -15.41
N SER A 237 -4.67 -7.76 -16.64
CA SER A 237 -3.33 -8.15 -17.06
C SER A 237 -2.35 -6.97 -17.02
N ALA A 238 -2.78 -5.77 -17.42
CA ALA A 238 -1.96 -4.58 -17.34
C ALA A 238 -1.63 -4.21 -15.87
N ARG A 239 -2.63 -4.18 -14.99
CA ARG A 239 -2.43 -3.90 -13.55
C ARG A 239 -1.48 -4.90 -12.90
N THR A 240 -1.68 -6.18 -13.17
CA THR A 240 -0.81 -7.25 -12.63
C THR A 240 0.61 -7.20 -13.20
N GLY A 241 0.76 -6.78 -14.46
CA GLY A 241 2.05 -6.48 -15.07
C GLY A 241 2.82 -5.39 -14.32
N PHE A 242 2.18 -4.24 -14.07
CA PHE A 242 2.79 -3.15 -13.28
C PHE A 242 3.13 -3.60 -11.86
N TYR A 243 2.22 -4.31 -11.20
CA TYR A 243 2.43 -4.78 -9.84
C TYR A 243 3.65 -5.71 -9.72
N ARG A 244 3.80 -6.67 -10.65
CA ARG A 244 4.96 -7.56 -10.69
C ARG A 244 6.25 -6.80 -10.95
N ASP A 245 6.23 -5.83 -11.88
CA ASP A 245 7.40 -4.98 -12.15
C ASP A 245 7.81 -4.20 -10.89
N TYR A 246 6.88 -3.54 -10.22
CA TYR A 246 7.19 -2.73 -9.05
C TYR A 246 7.59 -3.56 -7.84
N CYS A 247 7.00 -4.74 -7.65
CA CYS A 247 7.46 -5.71 -6.67
C CYS A 247 8.93 -6.12 -6.92
N ARG A 248 9.30 -6.39 -8.18
CA ARG A 248 10.69 -6.67 -8.56
C ARG A 248 11.62 -5.50 -8.28
N GLN A 249 11.22 -4.27 -8.63
CA GLN A 249 12.04 -3.08 -8.39
C GLN A 249 12.25 -2.81 -6.90
N LEU A 250 11.25 -3.09 -6.06
CA LEU A 250 11.30 -2.93 -4.60
C LEU A 250 11.82 -4.17 -3.87
N GLY A 251 12.17 -5.25 -4.57
CA GLY A 251 12.71 -6.46 -3.96
C GLY A 251 11.74 -7.18 -3.01
N VAL A 252 10.45 -7.22 -3.36
CA VAL A 252 9.41 -7.93 -2.59
C VAL A 252 8.69 -8.97 -3.42
N ASP A 253 8.23 -10.04 -2.77
CA ASP A 253 7.40 -11.07 -3.39
C ASP A 253 5.96 -10.53 -3.59
N PRO A 254 5.39 -10.55 -4.81
CA PRO A 254 4.04 -10.07 -5.07
C PRO A 254 2.94 -10.88 -4.33
N GLY A 255 3.26 -12.08 -3.85
CA GLY A 255 2.34 -12.96 -3.16
C GLY A 255 1.34 -13.67 -4.09
N ALA A 256 0.35 -14.31 -3.48
CA ALA A 256 -0.74 -14.98 -4.18
C ALA A 256 -1.90 -14.03 -4.51
N ASN A 257 -2.91 -14.54 -5.23
CA ASN A 257 -4.18 -13.84 -5.50
C ASN A 257 -4.00 -12.46 -6.14
N ILE A 258 -3.07 -12.34 -7.07
CA ILE A 258 -2.76 -11.05 -7.69
C ILE A 258 -3.75 -10.64 -8.78
N ALA A 259 -4.55 -11.56 -9.30
CA ALA A 259 -5.56 -11.30 -10.33
C ALA A 259 -6.96 -11.54 -9.77
N CYS A 260 -7.93 -10.96 -10.46
CA CYS A 260 -9.35 -11.26 -10.44
C CYS A 260 -9.81 -11.36 -11.92
#